data_AF-E4U953-F1
#
_entry.id   AF-E4U953-F1
#
_cell.length_a   1.000
_cell.length_b   1.000
_cell.length_c   1.000
_cell.angle_alpha   90.00
_cell.angle_beta   90.00
_cell.angle_gamma   90.00
#
_symmetry.space_group_name_H-M   'P 1'
#
loop_
_entity.id
_entity.type
_entity.pdbx_description
1 polymer ?
#
loop_
_entity_poly.entity_id
_entity_poly.type
_entity_poly.pdbx_seq_one_letter_code
_entity_poly.pdbx_strand_id
1 'polypeptide(L)'
;MRRWILGVGALLLVAAWAQAADPVVLARDAVDRWIRGELTPSVSVQDLQGKTPEEIADLLRRTVAFPPPPPELEVNLDEAQTDALPAGGERVRFPAVSGSVGGEVVVVVADGRVERIAWRPSGGLLPGWVKSPVTRWIFAAVSLLLLLNAVQGGVTRWLRGAWAQLGGYRRLYWAVNLLLYGLFVFGALLAYAMPDLARALQEAVGGAIETIGLEEGVKGGVSGLSWMIFYWNFTHGLLLTSFFPALLLGLPALLVNAARYYVFGFALSPAVIPWSVYVWHVPTLLIELQGYILVTFGGLVLFWETFRGGGFRAGLRYLGLTLLLGTFFLLAGAWYESFELLYLLR
;
A
#
# COMPACT_ATOMS: atom_id res chain seq x y z
N MET A 1 37.94 41.29 33.36
CA MET A 1 37.68 40.37 32.23
C MET A 1 37.52 38.91 32.64
N ARG A 2 38.29 38.37 33.60
CA ARG A 2 38.22 36.96 34.03
C ARG A 2 36.90 36.51 34.70
N ARG A 3 36.10 37.43 35.22
CA ARG A 3 34.77 37.15 35.84
C ARG A 3 33.62 37.05 34.84
N TRP A 4 33.76 37.63 33.63
CA TRP A 4 32.74 37.55 32.58
C TRP A 4 32.83 36.25 31.76
N ILE A 5 34.03 35.68 31.66
CA ILE A 5 34.26 34.40 30.93
C ILE A 5 33.67 33.21 31.70
N LEU A 6 33.63 33.28 33.04
CA LEU A 6 33.00 32.24 33.87
C LEU A 6 31.46 32.29 33.84
N GLY A 7 30.87 33.47 33.67
CA GLY A 7 29.41 33.62 33.55
C GLY A 7 28.86 33.14 32.20
N VAL A 8 29.59 33.38 31.10
CA VAL A 8 29.21 32.90 29.76
C VAL A 8 29.48 31.39 29.62
N GLY A 9 30.54 30.87 30.25
CA GLY A 9 30.80 29.43 30.30
C GLY A 9 29.73 28.64 31.06
N ALA A 10 29.19 29.19 32.15
CA ALA A 10 28.10 28.57 32.91
C ALA A 10 26.75 28.62 32.17
N LEU A 11 26.46 29.70 31.44
CA LEU A 11 25.26 29.80 30.59
C LEU A 11 25.32 28.88 29.37
N LEU A 12 26.50 28.65 28.79
CA LEU A 12 26.70 27.70 27.69
C LEU A 12 26.69 26.23 28.15
N LEU A 13 27.07 25.95 29.41
CA LEU A 13 26.94 24.61 30.01
C LEU A 13 25.51 24.28 30.44
N VAL A 14 24.70 25.28 30.83
CA VAL A 14 23.26 25.09 31.10
C VAL A 14 22.46 24.95 29.80
N ALA A 15 22.87 25.60 28.71
CA ALA A 15 22.24 25.45 27.39
C ALA A 15 22.58 24.12 26.68
N ALA A 16 23.66 23.43 27.09
CA ALA A 16 24.05 22.12 26.56
C ALA A 16 23.37 20.94 27.27
N TRP A 17 22.58 21.20 28.32
CA TRP A 17 21.75 20.23 29.05
C TRP A 17 20.25 20.54 28.88
N ALA A 18 19.84 20.95 27.67
CA ALA A 18 18.50 20.58 27.23
C ALA A 18 18.52 19.05 27.08
N GLN A 19 18.31 18.33 28.19
CA GLN A 19 18.03 16.91 28.17
C GLN A 19 16.93 16.72 27.12
N ALA A 20 17.26 16.08 26.00
CA ALA A 20 16.24 15.54 25.13
C ALA A 20 15.31 14.75 26.06
N ALA A 21 14.04 15.16 26.11
CA ALA A 21 13.08 14.54 27.02
C ALA A 21 13.10 13.03 26.73
N ASP A 22 13.10 12.23 27.80
CA ASP A 22 13.15 10.77 27.71
C ASP A 22 12.11 10.30 26.67
N PRO A 23 12.54 9.65 25.57
CA PRO A 23 11.64 9.25 24.49
C PRO A 23 10.49 8.38 24.97
N VAL A 24 10.66 7.61 26.05
CA VAL A 24 9.59 6.83 26.66
C VAL A 24 8.55 7.74 27.32
N VAL A 25 8.99 8.81 28.00
CA VAL A 25 8.09 9.79 28.63
C VAL A 25 7.31 10.57 27.57
N LEU A 26 7.98 11.02 26.50
CA LEU A 26 7.33 11.67 25.35
C LEU A 26 6.31 10.75 24.69
N ALA A 27 6.67 9.48 24.49
CA ALA A 27 5.79 8.51 23.88
C ALA A 27 4.57 8.20 24.75
N ARG A 28 4.72 8.09 26.08
CA ARG A 28 3.61 7.89 27.01
C ARG A 28 2.59 9.05 26.97
N ASP A 29 3.07 10.29 27.06
CA ASP A 29 2.20 11.47 26.97
C ASP A 29 1.45 11.51 25.63
N ALA A 30 2.17 11.24 24.54
CA ALA A 30 1.57 11.28 23.22
C ALA A 30 0.53 10.18 23.00
N VAL A 31 0.74 8.96 23.53
CA VAL A 31 -0.27 7.89 23.48
C VAL A 31 -1.51 8.26 24.26
N ASP A 32 -1.38 8.85 25.46
CA ASP A 32 -2.52 9.28 26.25
C ASP A 32 -3.35 10.37 25.53
N ARG A 33 -2.68 11.39 24.97
CA ARG A 33 -3.33 12.44 24.17
C ARG A 33 -3.95 11.89 22.88
N TRP A 34 -3.33 10.89 22.27
CA TRP A 34 -3.83 10.21 21.09
C TRP A 34 -5.10 9.41 21.36
N ILE A 35 -5.15 8.63 22.44
CA ILE A 35 -6.35 7.88 22.87
C ILE A 35 -7.51 8.83 23.14
N ARG A 36 -7.23 10.02 23.69
CA ARG A 36 -8.22 11.09 23.90
C ARG A 36 -8.64 11.81 22.61
N GLY A 37 -8.06 11.46 21.47
CA GLY A 37 -8.36 12.04 20.16
C GLY A 37 -7.77 13.44 19.93
N GLU A 38 -6.88 13.92 20.80
CA GLU A 38 -6.30 15.28 20.70
C GLU A 38 -5.29 15.42 19.56
N LEU A 39 -4.66 14.32 19.16
CA LEU A 39 -3.64 14.31 18.11
C LEU A 39 -4.19 13.95 16.73
N THR A 40 -5.37 13.33 16.67
CA THR A 40 -5.97 12.91 15.41
C THR A 40 -6.63 14.09 14.69
N PRO A 41 -6.19 14.46 13.48
CA PRO A 41 -6.84 15.52 12.72
C PRO A 41 -8.26 15.12 12.34
N SER A 42 -9.24 15.99 12.56
CA SER A 42 -10.55 15.87 11.93
C SER A 42 -10.45 16.31 10.48
N VAL A 43 -10.73 15.42 9.54
CA VAL A 43 -10.73 15.74 8.10
C VAL A 43 -12.14 15.61 7.56
N SER A 44 -12.76 16.73 7.21
CA SER A 44 -14.01 16.76 6.45
C SER A 44 -13.77 17.27 5.02
N VAL A 45 -14.70 16.98 4.11
CA VAL A 45 -14.65 17.50 2.72
C VAL A 45 -14.67 19.03 2.70
N GLN A 46 -15.31 19.66 3.69
CA GLN A 46 -15.37 21.11 3.86
C GLN A 46 -14.01 21.67 4.27
N ASP A 47 -13.25 20.95 5.09
CA ASP A 47 -11.90 21.36 5.49
C ASP A 47 -10.91 21.36 4.32
N LEU A 48 -11.18 20.62 3.25
CA LEU A 48 -10.35 20.60 2.06
C LEU A 48 -10.68 21.74 1.08
N GLN A 49 -11.81 22.42 1.25
CA GLN A 49 -12.20 23.51 0.34
C GLN A 49 -11.34 24.75 0.58
N GLY A 50 -10.71 25.24 -0.50
CA GLY A 50 -9.89 26.46 -0.46
C GLY A 50 -8.48 26.28 0.07
N LYS A 51 -8.07 25.06 0.45
CA LYS A 51 -6.70 24.77 0.87
C LYS A 51 -5.75 24.66 -0.32
N THR A 52 -4.50 25.08 -0.14
CA THR A 52 -3.44 24.86 -1.13
C THR A 52 -2.98 23.39 -1.13
N PRO A 53 -2.33 22.91 -2.20
CA PRO A 53 -1.76 21.55 -2.23
C PRO A 53 -0.82 21.25 -1.06
N GLU A 54 -0.06 22.24 -0.59
CA GLU A 54 0.87 22.12 0.53
C GLU A 54 0.13 21.94 1.86
N GLU A 55 -0.94 22.71 2.09
CA GLU A 55 -1.78 22.57 3.28
C GLU A 55 -2.50 21.21 3.30
N ILE A 56 -2.92 20.71 2.13
CA ILE A 56 -3.50 19.37 1.99
C ILE A 56 -2.43 18.30 2.27
N ALA A 57 -1.21 18.49 1.78
CA ALA A 57 -0.09 17.57 2.03
C ALA A 57 0.23 17.48 3.53
N ASP A 58 0.26 18.62 4.23
CA ASP A 58 0.47 18.66 5.68
C ASP A 58 -0.68 17.99 6.44
N LEU A 59 -1.92 18.21 6.02
CA LEU A 59 -3.07 17.54 6.63
C LEU A 59 -3.00 16.01 6.44
N LEU A 60 -2.63 15.54 5.25
CA LEU A 60 -2.44 14.12 4.95
C LEU A 60 -1.31 13.52 5.79
N ARG A 61 -0.14 14.17 5.85
CA ARG A 61 0.98 13.74 6.69
C ARG A 61 0.56 13.59 8.15
N ARG A 62 -0.15 14.58 8.70
CA ARG A 62 -0.66 14.52 10.08
C ARG A 62 -1.67 13.40 10.28
N THR A 63 -2.55 13.16 9.30
CA THR A 63 -3.57 12.11 9.38
C THR A 63 -2.94 10.72 9.36
N VAL A 64 -1.88 10.53 8.58
CA VAL A 64 -1.10 9.28 8.52
C VAL A 64 -0.23 9.10 9.77
N ALA A 65 0.34 10.19 10.28
CA ALA A 65 1.15 10.20 11.49
C ALA A 65 0.32 9.91 12.75
N PHE A 66 -0.91 10.40 12.81
CA PHE A 66 -1.81 10.29 13.96
C PHE A 66 -3.20 9.79 13.52
N PRO A 67 -3.32 8.54 13.04
CA PRO A 67 -4.60 7.95 12.65
C PRO A 67 -5.54 7.90 13.86
N PRO A 68 -6.87 7.80 13.72
CA PRO A 68 -7.75 7.64 14.86
C PRO A 68 -7.41 6.37 15.66
N PRO A 69 -7.47 6.39 17.01
CA PRO A 69 -7.30 5.20 17.81
C PRO A 69 -8.44 4.20 17.52
N PRO A 70 -8.15 2.89 17.44
CA PRO A 70 -9.18 1.88 17.28
C PRO A 70 -10.12 1.87 18.50
N PRO A 71 -11.39 1.46 18.31
CA PRO A 71 -12.33 1.36 19.42
C PRO A 71 -11.81 0.36 20.47
N GLU A 72 -12.14 0.61 21.75
CA GLU A 72 -11.80 -0.27 22.87
C GLU A 72 -10.29 -0.55 23.00
N LEU A 73 -9.44 0.41 22.63
CA LEU A 73 -7.99 0.31 22.78
C LEU A 73 -7.59 0.49 24.26
N GLU A 74 -6.96 -0.54 24.81
CA GLU A 74 -6.29 -0.52 26.11
C GLU A 74 -4.78 -0.66 25.89
N VAL A 75 -3.99 0.27 26.45
CA VAL A 75 -2.54 0.30 26.27
C VAL A 75 -1.84 0.18 27.62
N ASN A 76 -0.91 -0.77 27.72
CA ASN A 76 -0.03 -0.90 28.87
C ASN A 76 1.16 0.05 28.72
N LEU A 77 1.05 1.25 29.29
CA LEU A 77 2.09 2.28 29.26
C LEU A 77 3.32 1.93 30.13
N ASP A 78 3.18 0.98 31.05
CA ASP A 78 4.23 0.61 32.01
C ASP A 78 5.30 -0.31 31.38
N GLU A 79 4.93 -1.06 30.34
CA GLU A 79 5.79 -2.06 29.69
C GLU A 79 6.36 -1.55 28.35
N ALA A 80 7.05 -0.41 28.39
CA ALA A 80 7.64 0.18 27.19
C ALA A 80 8.87 -0.60 26.69
N GLN A 81 8.94 -0.84 25.38
CA GLN A 81 10.13 -1.39 24.72
C GLN A 81 10.68 -0.39 23.70
N THR A 82 11.99 -0.15 23.72
CA THR A 82 12.62 0.87 22.87
C THR A 82 13.62 0.24 21.90
N ASP A 83 13.51 0.61 20.62
CA ASP A 83 14.49 0.29 19.58
C ASP A 83 15.05 1.58 18.95
N ALA A 84 16.35 1.63 18.66
CA ALA A 84 16.94 2.72 17.89
C ALA A 84 16.60 2.59 16.40
N LEU A 85 16.27 3.71 15.74
CA LEU A 85 15.99 3.75 14.30
C LEU A 85 17.27 4.01 13.47
N PRO A 86 17.45 3.36 12.30
CA PRO A 86 18.63 3.53 11.46
C PRO A 86 18.87 4.97 10.95
N ALA A 87 17.80 5.77 10.83
CA ALA A 87 17.83 7.14 10.33
C ALA A 87 17.97 8.21 11.44
N GLY A 88 18.18 7.79 12.70
CA GLY A 88 18.08 8.66 13.88
C GLY A 88 16.67 8.63 14.49
N GLY A 89 16.59 8.75 15.82
CA GLY A 89 15.35 8.64 16.59
C GLY A 89 15.16 7.28 17.27
N GLU A 90 14.09 7.18 18.05
CA GLU A 90 13.73 6.02 18.85
C GLU A 90 12.30 5.57 18.54
N ARG A 91 12.13 4.25 18.45
CA ARG A 91 10.84 3.59 18.33
C ARG A 91 10.46 3.03 19.70
N VAL A 92 9.42 3.57 20.31
CA VAL A 92 8.87 3.11 21.58
C VAL A 92 7.61 2.28 21.30
N ARG A 93 7.52 1.09 21.90
CA ARG A 93 6.42 0.14 21.72
C ARG A 93 5.76 -0.13 23.05
N PHE A 94 4.44 -0.09 23.07
CA PHE A 94 3.62 -0.40 24.24
C PHE A 94 2.70 -1.58 23.91
N PRO A 95 2.71 -2.67 24.70
CA PRO A 95 1.71 -3.73 24.56
C PRO A 95 0.31 -3.14 24.68
N ALA A 96 -0.58 -3.55 23.79
CA ALA A 96 -1.94 -3.06 23.79
C ALA A 96 -2.92 -4.12 23.29
N VAL A 97 -4.20 -3.91 23.57
CA VAL A 97 -5.31 -4.76 23.17
C VAL A 97 -6.42 -3.87 22.66
N SER A 98 -7.03 -4.22 21.53
CA SER A 98 -8.25 -3.59 21.04
C SER A 98 -9.31 -4.66 20.88
N GLY A 99 -10.34 -4.63 21.73
CA GLY A 99 -11.35 -5.67 21.84
C GLY A 99 -10.72 -7.04 22.16
N SER A 100 -10.80 -8.00 21.23
CA SER A 100 -10.20 -9.35 21.39
C SER A 100 -8.83 -9.51 20.72
N VAL A 101 -8.26 -8.44 20.15
CA VAL A 101 -7.04 -8.49 19.35
C VAL A 101 -5.89 -7.85 20.13
N GLY A 102 -4.91 -8.65 20.53
CA GLY A 102 -3.65 -8.15 21.08
C GLY A 102 -2.76 -7.50 20.02
N GLY A 103 -1.78 -6.72 20.43
CA GLY A 103 -0.89 -5.98 19.55
C GLY A 103 0.02 -5.02 20.30
N GLU A 104 0.52 -4.02 19.59
CA GLU A 104 1.37 -2.98 20.15
C GLU A 104 1.02 -1.61 19.58
N VAL A 105 1.06 -0.58 20.44
CA VAL A 105 1.09 0.81 19.99
C VAL A 105 2.53 1.19 19.78
N VAL A 106 2.87 1.58 18.55
CA VAL A 106 4.21 1.98 18.15
C VAL A 106 4.25 3.50 18.01
N VAL A 107 5.19 4.11 18.72
CA VAL A 107 5.47 5.54 18.69
C VAL A 107 6.86 5.76 18.12
N VAL A 108 6.98 6.63 17.13
CA VAL A 108 8.26 7.07 16.59
C VAL A 108 8.56 8.45 17.17
N VAL A 109 9.68 8.56 17.87
CA VAL A 109 10.19 9.79 18.47
C VAL A 109 11.48 10.18 17.75
N ALA A 110 11.52 11.35 17.15
CA ALA A 110 12.73 11.90 16.54
C ALA A 110 12.88 13.37 16.94
N ASP A 111 14.12 13.83 17.11
CA ASP A 111 14.44 15.22 17.46
C ASP A 111 13.65 15.78 18.67
N GLY A 112 13.37 14.92 19.66
CA GLY A 112 12.60 15.27 20.86
C GLY A 112 11.10 15.52 20.61
N ARG A 113 10.55 15.04 19.50
CA ARG A 113 9.12 15.15 19.13
C ARG A 113 8.57 13.80 18.71
N VAL A 114 7.26 13.63 18.90
CA VAL A 114 6.54 12.46 18.39
C VAL A 114 6.18 12.70 16.93
N GLU A 115 6.72 11.87 16.06
CA GLU A 115 6.53 11.96 14.60
C GLU A 115 5.39 11.08 14.11
N ARG A 116 5.13 9.95 14.78
CA ARG A 116 4.10 8.99 14.39
C ARG A 116 3.63 8.17 15.57
N ILE A 117 2.33 7.87 15.62
CA ILE A 117 1.72 6.89 16.52
C ILE A 117 0.86 5.96 15.68
N ALA A 118 0.98 4.65 15.88
CA ALA A 118 0.11 3.70 15.20
C ALA A 118 -0.15 2.46 16.05
N TRP A 119 -1.37 1.96 15.99
CA TRP A 119 -1.71 0.63 16.48
C TRP A 119 -1.30 -0.44 15.47
N ARG A 120 -0.58 -1.47 15.94
CA ARG A 120 -0.21 -2.64 15.14
C ARG A 120 -0.79 -3.90 15.80
N PRO A 121 -1.75 -4.60 15.15
CA PRO A 121 -2.26 -5.85 15.68
C PRO A 121 -1.17 -6.93 15.69
N SER A 122 -1.16 -7.77 16.73
CA SER A 122 -0.27 -8.93 16.83
C SER A 122 -0.51 -9.85 15.62
N GLY A 123 0.54 -10.06 14.83
CA GLY A 123 0.44 -10.85 13.61
C GLY A 123 0.00 -10.06 12.36
N GLY A 124 0.00 -8.73 12.38
CA GLY A 124 -0.26 -7.89 11.20
C GLY A 124 -1.68 -8.03 10.63
N LEU A 125 -1.93 -7.45 9.45
CA LEU A 125 -3.24 -7.53 8.79
C LEU A 125 -3.47 -8.85 8.04
N LEU A 126 -2.42 -9.65 7.83
CA LEU A 126 -2.49 -10.89 7.07
C LEU A 126 -2.94 -12.06 7.96
N PRO A 127 -3.87 -12.91 7.49
CA PRO A 127 -4.26 -14.11 8.24
C PRO A 127 -3.05 -15.02 8.54
N GLY A 128 -3.02 -15.63 9.72
CA GLY A 128 -1.88 -16.47 10.16
C GLY A 128 -1.52 -17.61 9.20
N TRP A 129 -2.49 -18.14 8.44
CA TRP A 129 -2.23 -19.19 7.44
C TRP A 129 -1.44 -18.67 6.22
N VAL A 130 -1.57 -17.38 5.86
CA VAL A 130 -0.78 -16.76 4.78
C VAL A 130 0.70 -16.74 5.17
N LYS A 131 1.00 -16.61 6.45
CA LYS A 131 2.36 -16.58 7.01
C LYS A 131 2.98 -17.96 7.17
N SER A 132 2.19 -19.03 6.98
CA SER A 132 2.64 -20.40 7.18
C SER A 132 3.75 -20.79 6.19
N PRO A 133 4.78 -21.52 6.64
CA PRO A 133 5.74 -22.13 5.75
C PRO A 133 5.15 -23.03 4.67
N VAL A 134 4.01 -23.65 4.95
CA VAL A 134 3.38 -24.60 4.03
C VAL A 134 2.77 -23.87 2.83
N THR A 135 2.13 -22.73 3.04
CA THR A 135 1.42 -22.00 1.98
C THR A 135 2.38 -21.40 0.96
N ARG A 136 3.54 -20.90 1.38
CA ARG A 136 4.61 -20.47 0.46
C ARG A 136 5.14 -21.62 -0.42
N TRP A 137 5.28 -22.83 0.12
CA TRP A 137 5.70 -24.00 -0.68
C TRP A 137 4.62 -24.45 -1.66
N ILE A 138 3.35 -24.46 -1.23
CA ILE A 138 2.21 -24.74 -2.12
C ILE A 138 2.17 -23.71 -3.25
N PHE A 139 2.30 -22.43 -2.93
CA PHE A 139 2.33 -21.35 -3.92
C PHE A 139 3.46 -21.52 -4.93
N ALA A 140 4.67 -21.84 -4.46
CA ALA A 140 5.81 -22.12 -5.33
C ALA A 140 5.58 -23.36 -6.22
N ALA A 141 5.03 -24.44 -5.68
CA ALA A 141 4.72 -25.65 -6.44
C ALA A 141 3.67 -25.39 -7.53
N VAL A 142 2.59 -24.67 -7.19
CA VAL A 142 1.56 -24.27 -8.16
C VAL A 142 2.15 -23.37 -9.26
N SER A 143 2.98 -22.39 -8.89
CA SER A 143 3.66 -21.52 -9.84
C SER A 143 4.57 -22.32 -10.79
N LEU A 144 5.31 -23.29 -10.26
CA LEU A 144 6.17 -24.17 -11.05
C LEU A 144 5.35 -25.03 -12.01
N LEU A 145 4.24 -25.61 -11.58
CA LEU A 145 3.35 -26.39 -12.46
C LEU A 145 2.79 -25.53 -13.60
N LEU A 146 2.40 -24.29 -13.32
CA LEU A 146 1.96 -23.34 -14.35
C LEU A 146 3.08 -23.01 -15.33
N LEU A 147 4.30 -22.80 -14.83
CA LEU A 147 5.47 -22.54 -15.66
C LEU A 147 5.80 -23.75 -16.56
N LEU A 148 5.82 -24.96 -16.01
CA LEU A 148 6.04 -26.20 -16.77
C LEU A 148 4.97 -26.38 -17.84
N ASN A 149 3.71 -26.10 -17.52
CA ASN A 149 2.62 -26.15 -18.50
C ASN A 149 2.77 -25.06 -19.58
N ALA A 150 3.30 -23.89 -19.23
CA ALA A 150 3.60 -22.83 -20.19
C ALA A 150 4.72 -23.21 -21.16
N VAL A 151 5.79 -23.85 -20.67
CA VAL A 151 6.89 -24.40 -21.50
C VAL A 151 6.37 -25.47 -22.46
N GLN A 152 5.42 -26.30 -22.03
CA GLN A 152 4.74 -27.28 -22.88
C GLN A 152 3.68 -26.66 -23.82
N GLY A 153 3.50 -25.34 -23.79
CA GLY A 153 2.56 -24.61 -24.63
C GLY A 153 1.09 -24.73 -24.21
N GLY A 154 0.78 -25.34 -23.07
CA GLY A 154 -0.58 -25.44 -22.53
C GLY A 154 -1.15 -24.07 -22.18
N VAL A 155 -0.48 -23.34 -21.28
CA VAL A 155 -0.85 -21.96 -20.89
C VAL A 155 -0.89 -21.06 -22.12
N THR A 156 0.09 -21.15 -23.02
CA THR A 156 0.15 -20.32 -24.24
C THR A 156 -1.04 -20.57 -25.18
N ARG A 157 -1.49 -21.83 -25.31
CA ARG A 157 -2.70 -22.15 -26.07
C ARG A 157 -3.95 -21.62 -25.38
N TRP A 158 -4.04 -21.78 -24.07
CA TRP A 158 -5.15 -21.25 -23.29
C TRP A 158 -5.23 -19.71 -23.37
N LEU A 159 -4.11 -19.01 -23.19
CA LEU A 159 -4.00 -17.55 -23.33
C LEU A 159 -4.44 -17.12 -24.73
N ARG A 160 -3.95 -17.77 -25.79
CA ARG A 160 -4.38 -17.47 -27.16
C ARG A 160 -5.88 -17.69 -27.35
N GLY A 161 -6.43 -18.77 -26.82
CA GLY A 161 -7.86 -19.04 -26.85
C GLY A 161 -8.68 -18.02 -26.07
N ALA A 162 -8.18 -17.57 -24.92
CA ALA A 162 -8.80 -16.53 -24.10
C ALA A 162 -8.83 -15.19 -24.84
N TRP A 163 -7.68 -14.76 -25.38
CA TRP A 163 -7.56 -13.53 -26.16
C TRP A 163 -8.40 -13.56 -27.44
N ALA A 164 -8.47 -14.71 -28.12
CA ALA A 164 -9.34 -14.88 -29.28
C ALA A 164 -10.81 -14.67 -28.93
N GLN A 165 -11.27 -15.20 -27.80
CA GLN A 165 -12.64 -15.00 -27.31
C GLN A 165 -12.93 -13.53 -26.98
N LEU A 166 -11.94 -12.79 -26.48
CA LEU A 166 -12.05 -11.35 -26.17
C LEU A 166 -11.90 -10.46 -27.41
N GLY A 167 -11.51 -11.03 -28.56
CA GLY A 167 -11.29 -10.33 -29.82
C GLY A 167 -12.51 -9.57 -30.35
N GLY A 168 -13.73 -9.96 -29.96
CA GLY A 168 -14.97 -9.25 -30.29
C GLY A 168 -15.08 -7.85 -29.66
N TYR A 169 -14.37 -7.59 -28.57
CA TYR A 169 -14.46 -6.34 -27.81
C TYR A 169 -13.17 -5.51 -27.87
N ARG A 170 -12.35 -5.67 -28.91
CA ARG A 170 -11.03 -5.01 -29.03
C ARG A 170 -11.08 -3.49 -28.82
N ARG A 171 -12.12 -2.83 -29.36
CA ARG A 171 -12.28 -1.37 -29.19
C ARG A 171 -12.49 -0.99 -27.72
N LEU A 172 -13.33 -1.74 -27.01
CA LEU A 172 -13.58 -1.54 -25.59
C LEU A 172 -12.31 -1.85 -24.77
N TYR A 173 -11.61 -2.94 -25.07
CA TYR A 173 -10.34 -3.28 -24.44
C TYR A 173 -9.34 -2.13 -24.55
N TRP A 174 -9.10 -1.61 -25.76
CA TRP A 174 -8.17 -0.49 -25.96
C TRP A 174 -8.64 0.79 -25.31
N ALA A 175 -9.94 1.10 -25.34
CA ALA A 175 -10.50 2.27 -24.66
C ALA A 175 -10.26 2.22 -23.15
N VAL A 176 -10.48 1.07 -22.51
CA VAL A 176 -10.23 0.89 -21.07
C VAL A 176 -8.75 0.99 -20.73
N ASN A 177 -7.88 0.38 -21.54
CA ASN A 177 -6.43 0.48 -21.35
C ASN A 177 -5.95 1.94 -21.48
N LEU A 178 -6.38 2.63 -22.54
CA LEU A 178 -6.00 4.02 -22.79
C LEU A 178 -6.49 4.94 -21.67
N LEU A 179 -7.72 4.74 -21.20
CA LEU A 179 -8.28 5.52 -20.10
C LEU A 179 -7.50 5.28 -18.80
N LEU A 180 -7.35 4.02 -18.38
CA LEU A 180 -6.76 3.71 -17.07
C LEU A 180 -5.25 3.99 -17.04
N TYR A 181 -4.48 3.56 -18.04
CA TYR A 181 -3.07 3.95 -18.11
C TYR A 181 -2.90 5.45 -18.36
N GLY A 182 -3.81 6.08 -19.11
CA GLY A 182 -3.82 7.54 -19.28
C GLY A 182 -4.00 8.27 -17.94
N LEU A 183 -4.89 7.79 -17.08
CA LEU A 183 -5.07 8.33 -15.72
C LEU A 183 -3.84 8.11 -14.84
N PHE A 184 -3.18 6.94 -14.96
CA PHE A 184 -1.92 6.69 -14.27
C PHE A 184 -0.83 7.68 -14.71
N VAL A 185 -0.62 7.84 -16.01
CA VAL A 185 0.37 8.79 -16.56
C VAL A 185 0.01 10.22 -16.16
N PHE A 186 -1.27 10.59 -16.23
CA PHE A 186 -1.75 11.91 -15.81
C PHE A 186 -1.46 12.18 -14.33
N GLY A 187 -1.76 11.22 -13.45
CA GLY A 187 -1.39 11.30 -12.04
C GLY A 187 0.13 11.47 -11.84
N ALA A 188 0.94 10.69 -12.56
CA ALA A 188 2.40 10.77 -12.47
C ALA A 188 2.95 12.13 -12.92
N LEU A 189 2.40 12.70 -14.00
CA LEU A 189 2.76 14.04 -14.47
C LEU A 189 2.32 15.12 -13.48
N LEU A 190 1.14 14.98 -12.88
CA LEU A 190 0.63 15.93 -11.90
C LEU A 190 1.49 15.96 -10.62
N ALA A 191 2.10 14.83 -10.25
CA ALA A 191 3.04 14.77 -9.12
C ALA A 191 4.25 15.70 -9.29
N TYR A 192 4.68 15.99 -10.53
CA TYR A 192 5.72 16.99 -10.77
C TYR A 192 5.25 18.43 -10.47
N ALA A 193 3.95 18.70 -10.60
CA ALA A 193 3.39 20.01 -10.27
C ALA A 193 3.12 20.18 -8.77
N MET A 194 2.93 19.08 -8.03
CA MET A 194 2.61 19.08 -6.60
C MET A 194 3.44 18.02 -5.83
N PRO A 195 4.78 18.17 -5.78
CA PRO A 195 5.67 17.12 -5.28
C PRO A 195 5.50 16.82 -3.78
N ASP A 196 5.19 17.83 -2.96
CA ASP A 196 5.02 17.63 -1.51
C ASP A 196 3.75 16.85 -1.17
N LEU A 197 2.69 17.05 -1.97
CA LEU A 197 1.46 16.28 -1.89
C LEU A 197 1.67 14.84 -2.37
N ALA A 198 2.42 14.67 -3.47
CA ALA A 198 2.80 13.35 -3.96
C ALA A 198 3.62 12.57 -2.93
N ARG A 199 4.55 13.24 -2.24
CA ARG A 199 5.36 12.64 -1.18
C ARG A 199 4.50 12.25 0.03
N ALA A 200 3.61 13.12 0.47
CA ALA A 200 2.66 12.81 1.56
C ALA A 200 1.79 11.58 1.22
N LEU A 201 1.31 11.49 -0.02
CA LEU A 201 0.51 10.33 -0.45
C LEU A 201 1.37 9.07 -0.61
N GLN A 202 2.61 9.19 -1.07
CA GLN A 202 3.56 8.09 -1.17
C GLN A 202 3.90 7.52 0.22
N GLU A 203 4.12 8.38 1.21
CA GLU A 203 4.31 8.01 2.62
C GLU A 203 3.05 7.32 3.19
N ALA A 204 1.86 7.82 2.87
CA ALA A 204 0.59 7.20 3.26
C ALA A 204 0.46 5.77 2.71
N VAL A 205 0.76 5.60 1.42
CA VAL A 205 0.72 4.30 0.73
C VAL A 205 1.80 3.37 1.27
N GLY A 206 3.03 3.85 1.48
CA GLY A 206 4.14 3.08 2.05
C GLY A 206 3.89 2.64 3.50
N GLY A 207 3.33 3.53 4.34
CA GLY A 207 2.97 3.21 5.72
C GLY A 207 1.86 2.16 5.83
N ALA A 208 0.93 2.13 4.87
CA ALA A 208 -0.04 1.04 4.76
C ALA A 208 0.65 -0.29 4.46
N ILE A 209 1.68 -0.29 3.59
CA ILE A 209 2.46 -1.48 3.24
C ILE A 209 3.23 -2.05 4.43
N GLU A 210 3.86 -1.20 5.26
CA GLU A 210 4.50 -1.64 6.51
C GLU A 210 3.50 -2.35 7.43
N THR A 211 2.27 -1.84 7.51
CA THR A 211 1.21 -2.36 8.38
C THR A 211 0.67 -3.71 7.91
N ILE A 212 0.79 -4.03 6.61
CA ILE A 212 0.44 -5.34 6.05
C ILE A 212 1.36 -6.44 6.61
N GLY A 213 2.57 -6.11 7.06
CA GLY A 213 3.52 -7.05 7.66
C GLY A 213 4.40 -7.77 6.64
N LEU A 214 4.72 -7.13 5.51
CA LEU A 214 5.61 -7.70 4.48
C LEU A 214 7.04 -8.00 4.98
N GLU A 215 7.45 -7.44 6.12
CA GLU A 215 8.73 -7.76 6.77
C GLU A 215 8.91 -9.26 7.06
N GLU A 216 7.82 -9.96 7.40
CA GLU A 216 7.86 -11.41 7.58
C GLU A 216 8.07 -12.16 6.25
N GLY A 217 7.55 -11.61 5.15
CA GLY A 217 7.73 -12.14 3.80
C GLY A 217 9.18 -12.10 3.36
N VAL A 218 9.90 -11.03 3.70
CA VAL A 218 11.34 -10.89 3.45
C VAL A 218 12.14 -12.03 4.10
N LYS A 219 11.77 -12.48 5.31
CA LYS A 219 12.39 -13.64 5.98
C LYS A 219 12.14 -14.95 5.22
N GLY A 220 11.06 -15.03 4.46
CA GLY A 220 10.73 -16.17 3.60
C GLY A 220 11.44 -16.19 2.24
N GLY A 221 12.31 -15.21 1.97
CA GLY A 221 12.96 -15.04 0.66
C GLY A 221 11.96 -14.74 -0.46
N VAL A 222 12.37 -14.93 -1.72
CA VAL A 222 11.55 -14.61 -2.90
C VAL A 222 10.20 -15.32 -2.83
N SER A 223 10.16 -16.62 -2.55
CA SER A 223 8.90 -17.37 -2.52
C SER A 223 7.90 -16.89 -1.46
N GLY A 224 8.39 -16.51 -0.28
CA GLY A 224 7.54 -16.00 0.80
C GLY A 224 6.99 -14.62 0.49
N LEU A 225 7.86 -13.73 0.01
CA LEU A 225 7.46 -12.38 -0.39
C LEU A 225 6.48 -12.43 -1.59
N SER A 226 6.74 -13.26 -2.60
CA SER A 226 5.87 -13.41 -3.77
C SER A 226 4.48 -13.88 -3.39
N TRP A 227 4.39 -14.82 -2.46
CA TRP A 227 3.11 -15.29 -1.96
C TRP A 227 2.32 -14.19 -1.26
N MET A 228 2.98 -13.38 -0.41
CA MET A 228 2.31 -12.30 0.32
C MET A 228 1.86 -11.17 -0.59
N ILE A 229 2.71 -10.76 -1.54
CA ILE A 229 2.38 -9.76 -2.57
C ILE A 229 1.21 -10.27 -3.41
N PHE A 230 1.31 -11.50 -3.94
CA PHE A 230 0.24 -12.11 -4.72
C PHE A 230 -1.07 -12.17 -3.94
N TYR A 231 -1.04 -12.65 -2.69
CA TYR A 231 -2.23 -12.77 -1.86
C TYR A 231 -2.91 -11.41 -1.66
N TRP A 232 -2.13 -10.38 -1.33
CA TRP A 232 -2.65 -9.04 -1.13
C TRP A 232 -3.26 -8.47 -2.41
N ASN A 233 -2.50 -8.47 -3.52
CA ASN A 233 -2.95 -7.93 -4.79
C ASN A 233 -4.14 -8.72 -5.37
N PHE A 234 -4.16 -10.04 -5.19
CA PHE A 234 -5.27 -10.88 -5.60
C PHE A 234 -6.53 -10.61 -4.78
N THR A 235 -6.45 -10.62 -3.44
CA THR A 235 -7.63 -10.45 -2.60
C THR A 235 -8.12 -9.01 -2.59
N HIS A 236 -7.25 -8.05 -2.30
CA HIS A 236 -7.62 -6.66 -2.10
C HIS A 236 -7.72 -5.94 -3.44
N GLY A 237 -6.73 -6.08 -4.32
CA GLY A 237 -6.69 -5.39 -5.61
C GLY A 237 -7.62 -5.99 -6.69
N LEU A 238 -7.57 -7.31 -6.89
CA LEU A 238 -8.28 -7.98 -7.98
C LEU A 238 -9.70 -8.38 -7.58
N LEU A 239 -9.88 -9.01 -6.41
CA LEU A 239 -11.19 -9.50 -5.99
C LEU A 239 -12.06 -8.37 -5.41
N LEU A 240 -11.67 -7.83 -4.26
CA LEU A 240 -12.48 -6.91 -3.45
C LEU A 240 -12.81 -5.61 -4.19
N THR A 241 -11.84 -5.06 -4.90
CA THR A 241 -11.94 -3.71 -5.44
C THR A 241 -12.03 -3.66 -6.97
N SER A 242 -11.93 -4.81 -7.65
CA SER A 242 -12.15 -4.89 -9.10
C SER A 242 -13.27 -5.89 -9.45
N PHE A 243 -13.14 -7.16 -9.09
CA PHE A 243 -14.07 -8.22 -9.52
C PHE A 243 -15.46 -8.09 -8.89
N PHE A 244 -15.56 -7.93 -7.57
CA PHE A 244 -16.86 -7.79 -6.92
C PHE A 244 -17.60 -6.52 -7.39
N PRO A 245 -16.95 -5.35 -7.48
CA PRO A 245 -17.56 -4.18 -8.13
C PRO A 245 -17.91 -4.43 -9.61
N ALA A 246 -17.15 -5.25 -10.34
CA ALA A 246 -17.41 -5.55 -11.74
C ALA A 246 -18.66 -6.42 -11.94
N LEU A 247 -19.06 -7.23 -10.95
CA LEU A 247 -20.32 -7.97 -10.97
C LEU A 247 -21.54 -7.03 -11.05
N LEU A 248 -21.41 -5.79 -10.56
CA LEU A 248 -22.39 -4.71 -10.69
C LEU A 248 -22.28 -4.03 -12.06
N LEU A 249 -22.16 -4.83 -13.12
CA LEU A 249 -22.11 -4.39 -14.52
C LEU A 249 -20.93 -3.45 -14.84
N GLY A 250 -19.76 -3.68 -14.23
CA GLY A 250 -18.48 -3.06 -14.60
C GLY A 250 -18.29 -1.59 -14.24
N LEU A 251 -19.34 -0.77 -14.18
CA LEU A 251 -19.19 0.67 -13.93
C LEU A 251 -18.58 0.98 -12.55
N PRO A 252 -18.98 0.32 -11.45
CA PRO A 252 -18.32 0.54 -10.16
C PRO A 252 -16.84 0.16 -10.17
N ALA A 253 -16.46 -0.95 -10.83
CA ALA A 253 -15.06 -1.33 -11.00
C ALA A 253 -14.27 -0.29 -11.80
N LEU A 254 -14.87 0.28 -12.85
CA LEU A 254 -14.25 1.32 -13.65
C LEU A 254 -13.96 2.57 -12.81
N LEU A 255 -14.90 3.02 -11.98
CA LEU A 255 -14.72 4.20 -11.13
C LEU A 255 -13.66 3.96 -10.05
N VAL A 256 -13.71 2.81 -9.37
CA VAL A 256 -12.72 2.43 -8.36
C VAL A 256 -11.32 2.34 -8.97
N ASN A 257 -11.18 1.69 -10.12
CA ASN A 257 -9.88 1.58 -10.79
C ASN A 257 -9.43 2.90 -11.43
N ALA A 258 -10.33 3.76 -11.92
CA ALA A 258 -9.95 5.10 -12.37
C ALA A 258 -9.31 5.91 -11.23
N ALA A 259 -9.96 5.92 -10.05
CA ALA A 259 -9.40 6.57 -8.86
C ALA A 259 -8.07 5.94 -8.44
N ARG A 260 -8.00 4.61 -8.39
CA ARG A 260 -6.76 3.88 -8.06
C ARG A 260 -5.61 4.26 -8.97
N TYR A 261 -5.82 4.27 -10.29
CA TYR A 261 -4.73 4.48 -11.25
C TYR A 261 -4.22 5.89 -11.17
N TYR A 262 -5.13 6.86 -11.02
CA TYR A 262 -4.76 8.24 -10.77
C TYR A 262 -3.93 8.38 -9.48
N VAL A 263 -4.41 7.81 -8.37
CA VAL A 263 -3.73 7.86 -7.07
C VAL A 263 -2.37 7.17 -7.10
N PHE A 264 -2.28 5.98 -7.70
CA PHE A 264 -1.03 5.23 -7.82
C PHE A 264 -0.06 5.93 -8.77
N GLY A 265 -0.53 6.48 -9.88
CA GLY A 265 0.30 7.29 -10.77
C GLY A 265 0.91 8.48 -10.03
N PHE A 266 0.11 9.16 -9.23
CA PHE A 266 0.54 10.30 -8.44
C PHE A 266 1.53 9.92 -7.32
N ALA A 267 1.21 8.90 -6.53
CA ALA A 267 2.02 8.46 -5.39
C ALA A 267 3.30 7.71 -5.79
N LEU A 268 3.28 7.00 -6.91
CA LEU A 268 4.40 6.18 -7.38
C LEU A 268 5.17 6.86 -8.52
N SER A 269 5.04 8.18 -8.65
CA SER A 269 5.67 8.97 -9.70
C SER A 269 7.20 9.06 -9.53
N PRO A 270 7.97 9.14 -10.63
CA PRO A 270 9.40 9.47 -10.59
C PRO A 270 9.68 10.91 -10.10
N ALA A 271 8.65 11.71 -9.83
CA ALA A 271 8.78 12.98 -9.12
C ALA A 271 9.18 12.81 -7.64
N VAL A 272 8.80 11.69 -7.02
CA VAL A 272 9.03 11.42 -5.59
C VAL A 272 9.81 10.13 -5.34
N ILE A 273 9.84 9.21 -6.31
CA ILE A 273 10.65 8.00 -6.27
C ILE A 273 11.93 8.22 -7.11
N PRO A 274 13.13 7.89 -6.58
CA PRO A 274 14.36 7.98 -7.36
C PRO A 274 14.28 7.18 -8.67
N TRP A 275 14.78 7.75 -9.77
CA TRP A 275 14.78 7.08 -11.08
C TRP A 275 15.44 5.69 -11.08
N SER A 276 16.47 5.50 -10.24
CA SER A 276 17.13 4.21 -10.06
C SER A 276 16.20 3.13 -9.52
N VAL A 277 15.21 3.50 -8.70
CA VAL A 277 14.18 2.61 -8.18
C VAL A 277 13.03 2.49 -9.17
N TYR A 278 12.55 3.63 -9.66
CA TYR A 278 11.36 3.70 -10.51
C TYR A 278 11.48 2.82 -11.76
N VAL A 279 12.62 2.83 -12.46
CA VAL A 279 12.82 2.06 -13.70
C VAL A 279 12.66 0.55 -13.46
N TRP A 280 13.16 0.04 -12.33
CA TRP A 280 12.99 -1.37 -11.98
C TRP A 280 11.57 -1.70 -11.52
N HIS A 281 10.83 -0.69 -11.05
CA HIS A 281 9.45 -0.87 -10.60
C HIS A 281 8.41 -0.76 -11.72
N VAL A 282 8.71 -0.06 -12.82
CA VAL A 282 7.79 0.08 -13.96
C VAL A 282 7.23 -1.26 -14.46
N PRO A 283 8.04 -2.33 -14.63
CA PRO A 283 7.51 -3.63 -15.05
C PRO A 283 6.49 -4.20 -14.08
N THR A 284 6.72 -4.10 -12.76
CA THR A 284 5.75 -4.46 -11.72
C THR A 284 4.45 -3.71 -11.94
N LEU A 285 4.51 -2.38 -12.02
CA LEU A 285 3.34 -1.52 -12.22
C LEU A 285 2.56 -1.91 -13.49
N LEU A 286 3.24 -2.10 -14.62
CA LEU A 286 2.58 -2.47 -15.87
C LEU A 286 1.90 -3.84 -15.76
N ILE A 287 2.57 -4.82 -15.17
CA ILE A 287 2.03 -6.18 -15.06
C ILE A 287 0.83 -6.22 -14.12
N GLU A 288 0.94 -5.61 -12.94
CA GLU A 288 -0.12 -5.65 -11.93
C GLU A 288 -1.34 -4.84 -12.35
N LEU A 289 -1.12 -3.62 -12.84
CA LEU A 289 -2.20 -2.79 -13.37
C LEU A 289 -2.84 -3.47 -14.60
N GLN A 290 -2.12 -4.22 -15.42
CA GLN A 290 -2.80 -4.96 -16.49
C GLN A 290 -3.83 -5.96 -15.94
N GLY A 291 -3.56 -6.56 -14.77
CA GLY A 291 -4.48 -7.47 -14.10
C GLY A 291 -5.81 -6.80 -13.72
N TYR A 292 -5.75 -5.59 -13.14
CA TYR A 292 -6.97 -4.85 -12.75
C TYR A 292 -7.74 -4.29 -13.96
N ILE A 293 -7.02 -3.85 -15.00
CA ILE A 293 -7.64 -3.46 -16.28
C ILE A 293 -8.45 -4.61 -16.86
N LEU A 294 -7.92 -5.83 -16.87
CA LEU A 294 -8.58 -6.99 -17.46
C LEU A 294 -9.93 -7.26 -16.78
N VAL A 295 -9.98 -7.25 -15.45
CA VAL A 295 -11.22 -7.48 -14.71
C VAL A 295 -12.22 -6.33 -14.92
N THR A 296 -11.74 -5.08 -14.95
CA THR A 296 -12.59 -3.91 -15.26
C THR A 296 -13.21 -4.05 -16.65
N PHE A 297 -12.38 -4.40 -17.64
CA PHE A 297 -12.83 -4.68 -19.00
C PHE A 297 -13.84 -5.83 -19.04
N GLY A 298 -13.61 -6.93 -18.33
CA GLY A 298 -14.56 -8.04 -18.21
C GLY A 298 -15.91 -7.63 -17.63
N GLY A 299 -15.91 -6.72 -16.66
CA GLY A 299 -17.13 -6.13 -16.10
C GLY A 299 -17.91 -5.29 -17.11
N LEU A 300 -17.21 -4.53 -17.95
CA LEU A 300 -17.85 -3.76 -19.03
C LEU A 300 -18.33 -4.65 -20.18
N VAL A 301 -17.66 -5.78 -20.45
CA VAL A 301 -18.17 -6.82 -21.35
C VAL A 301 -19.42 -7.45 -20.75
N LEU A 302 -19.46 -7.71 -19.43
CA LEU A 302 -20.67 -8.17 -18.75
C LEU A 302 -21.83 -7.19 -18.92
N PHE A 303 -21.60 -5.89 -18.75
CA PHE A 303 -22.59 -4.86 -19.06
C PHE A 303 -23.07 -4.97 -20.52
N TRP A 304 -22.14 -5.00 -21.47
CA TRP A 304 -22.46 -5.06 -22.90
C TRP A 304 -23.32 -6.28 -23.25
N GLU A 305 -22.91 -7.47 -22.82
CA GLU A 305 -23.63 -8.72 -23.11
C GLU A 305 -25.03 -8.74 -22.48
N THR A 306 -25.17 -8.17 -21.28
CA THR A 306 -26.45 -8.10 -20.58
C THR A 306 -27.46 -7.22 -21.33
N PHE A 307 -27.03 -6.09 -21.89
CA PHE A 307 -27.94 -5.13 -22.55
C PHE A 307 -28.02 -5.25 -24.07
N ARG A 308 -27.07 -5.93 -24.74
CA ARG A 308 -27.02 -6.05 -26.22
C ARG A 308 -27.22 -7.46 -26.76
N GLY A 309 -27.70 -8.39 -25.94
CA GLY A 309 -28.33 -9.63 -26.42
C GLY A 309 -27.57 -10.93 -26.22
N GLY A 310 -26.39 -10.93 -25.60
CA GLY A 310 -25.67 -12.16 -25.22
C GLY A 310 -26.12 -12.75 -23.87
N GLY A 311 -26.77 -11.94 -23.04
CA GLY A 311 -27.29 -12.31 -21.74
C GLY A 311 -26.23 -12.29 -20.63
N PHE A 312 -26.71 -12.17 -19.39
CA PHE A 312 -25.87 -12.06 -18.20
C PHE A 312 -24.86 -13.21 -18.05
N ARG A 313 -25.28 -14.44 -18.38
CA ARG A 313 -24.43 -15.63 -18.30
C ARG A 313 -23.22 -15.58 -19.25
N ALA A 314 -23.41 -15.06 -20.47
CA ALA A 314 -22.31 -14.90 -21.42
C ALA A 314 -21.31 -13.86 -20.89
N GLY A 315 -21.82 -12.73 -20.38
CA GLY A 315 -21.01 -11.71 -19.72
C GLY A 315 -20.21 -12.24 -18.53
N LEU A 316 -20.84 -13.03 -17.65
CA LEU A 316 -20.16 -13.64 -16.50
C LEU A 316 -19.02 -14.57 -16.92
N ARG A 317 -19.20 -15.31 -18.02
CA ARG A 317 -18.13 -16.15 -18.58
C ARG A 317 -16.93 -15.32 -19.00
N TYR A 318 -17.15 -14.17 -19.64
CA TYR A 318 -16.07 -13.25 -20.00
C TYR A 318 -15.40 -12.63 -18.78
N LEU A 319 -16.18 -12.19 -17.78
CA LEU A 319 -15.64 -11.68 -16.53
C LEU A 319 -14.77 -12.74 -15.81
N GLY A 320 -15.25 -13.98 -15.71
CA GLY A 320 -14.48 -15.10 -15.15
C GLY A 320 -13.19 -15.37 -15.92
N LEU A 321 -13.24 -15.32 -17.26
CA LEU A 321 -12.05 -15.45 -18.10
C LEU A 321 -11.04 -14.33 -17.83
N THR A 322 -11.49 -13.07 -17.77
CA THR A 322 -10.61 -11.93 -17.47
C THR A 322 -10.07 -11.94 -16.04
N LEU A 323 -10.81 -12.51 -15.08
CA LEU A 323 -10.33 -12.75 -13.73
C LEU A 323 -9.14 -13.72 -13.77
N LEU A 324 -9.27 -14.85 -14.46
CA LEU A 324 -8.17 -15.83 -14.59
C LEU A 324 -6.95 -15.22 -15.28
N LEU A 325 -7.16 -14.42 -16.33
CA LEU A 325 -6.06 -13.67 -16.97
C LEU A 325 -5.42 -12.69 -15.99
N GLY A 326 -6.23 -11.92 -15.25
CA GLY A 326 -5.72 -10.98 -14.25
C GLY A 326 -4.92 -11.67 -13.15
N THR A 327 -5.39 -12.81 -12.65
CA THR A 327 -4.64 -13.65 -11.69
C THR A 327 -3.29 -14.08 -12.23
N PHE A 328 -3.22 -14.45 -13.51
CA PHE A 328 -1.95 -14.82 -14.14
C PHE A 328 -0.97 -13.63 -14.21
N PHE A 329 -1.46 -12.43 -14.54
CA PHE A 329 -0.64 -11.22 -14.49
C PHE A 329 -0.15 -10.92 -13.07
N LEU A 330 -1.03 -10.96 -12.06
CA LEU A 330 -0.61 -10.75 -10.67
C LEU A 330 0.39 -11.81 -10.17
N LEU A 331 0.26 -13.06 -10.62
CA LEU A 331 1.23 -14.10 -10.31
C LEU A 331 2.61 -13.74 -10.86
N ALA A 332 2.69 -13.31 -12.12
CA ALA A 332 3.93 -12.88 -12.74
C ALA A 332 4.51 -11.63 -12.06
N GLY A 333 3.64 -10.66 -11.75
CA GLY A 333 3.99 -9.41 -11.05
C GLY A 333 4.60 -9.69 -9.69
N ALA A 334 3.96 -10.53 -8.88
CA ALA A 334 4.43 -10.85 -7.53
C ALA A 334 5.81 -11.52 -7.50
N TRP A 335 6.10 -12.41 -8.46
CA TRP A 335 7.43 -13.02 -8.59
C TRP A 335 8.50 -12.00 -8.99
N TYR A 336 8.17 -11.11 -9.94
CA TYR A 336 9.08 -10.07 -10.37
C TYR A 336 9.33 -9.02 -9.28
N GLU A 337 8.28 -8.51 -8.65
CA GLU A 337 8.36 -7.51 -7.57
C GLU A 337 9.15 -8.04 -6.37
N SER A 338 8.95 -9.31 -6.01
CA SER A 338 9.71 -9.92 -4.92
C SER A 338 11.20 -10.02 -5.24
N PHE A 339 11.53 -10.33 -6.50
CA PHE A 339 12.92 -10.34 -6.96
C PHE A 339 13.50 -8.92 -6.98
N GLU A 340 12.74 -7.96 -7.50
CA GLU A 340 13.08 -6.55 -7.53
C GLU A 340 13.41 -6.00 -6.13
N LEU A 341 12.52 -6.17 -5.17
CA LEU A 341 12.67 -5.69 -3.79
C LEU A 341 13.84 -6.36 -3.04
N LEU A 342 14.12 -7.64 -3.33
CA LEU A 342 15.16 -8.38 -2.61
C LEU A 342 16.56 -8.21 -3.22
N TYR A 343 16.66 -7.93 -4.53
CA TYR A 343 17.94 -7.96 -5.23
C TYR A 343 18.27 -6.72 -6.05
N LEU A 344 17.28 -5.97 -6.56
CA LEU A 344 17.53 -4.81 -7.44
C LEU A 344 17.47 -3.47 -6.70
N LEU A 345 16.63 -3.38 -5.66
CA LEU A 345 16.37 -2.13 -4.93
C LEU A 345 17.10 -2.03 -3.57
N ARG A 346 18.11 -2.87 -3.35
CA ARG A 346 18.90 -2.87 -2.11
C ARG A 346 20.11 -1.94 -2.16
#